data_AF-A0A933AZ42-F1
#
_entry.id   AF-A0A933AZ42-F1
#
_cell.length_a   1.000
_cell.length_b   1.000
_cell.length_c   1.000
_cell.angle_alpha   90.00
_cell.angle_beta   90.00
_cell.angle_gamma   90.00
#
_symmetry.space_group_name_H-M   'P 1'
#
loop_
_entity.id
_entity.type
_entity.pdbx_description
1 polymer ?
#
loop_
_entity_poly.entity_id
_entity_poly.type
_entity_poly.pdbx_seq_one_letter_code
_entity_poly.pdbx_strand_id
1 'polypeptide(L)'
;APQVTWGTNPGMVVDVTGRVPEPGQVPGYSRRDVEQALAYMGLSPGTPMTSIPVDTVFIGSCTNARIEDLRIAARVLKGRQVAANVRVLVVPGSQQVRAQAEAEGLDAVFAASGCEWRQSGCSMCLGMNPDQLKPGERCASTSNRNFEGRQGQGGRTHLVSPQMAAATAVAGHFVDIRMWN
;
A
#
# COMPACT_ATOMS: atom_id res chain seq x y z
N ALA A 1 -15.38 2.99 -8.05
CA ALA A 1 -13.97 3.06 -8.53
C ALA A 1 -13.13 2.04 -7.74
N PRO A 2 -11.84 1.82 -8.03
CA PRO A 2 -10.97 1.08 -7.11
C PRO A 2 -11.00 1.70 -5.71
N GLN A 3 -10.92 0.89 -4.65
CA GLN A 3 -11.06 1.35 -3.26
C GLN A 3 -9.71 1.44 -2.55
N VAL A 4 -9.66 2.32 -1.55
CA VAL A 4 -8.52 2.53 -0.65
C VAL A 4 -9.05 2.78 0.77
N THR A 5 -8.40 2.23 1.78
CA THR A 5 -8.76 2.58 3.17
C THR A 5 -8.30 4.00 3.48
N TRP A 6 -9.09 4.77 4.23
CA TRP A 6 -8.71 6.10 4.71
C TRP A 6 -8.43 6.09 6.23
N GLY A 7 -8.95 5.10 6.96
CA GLY A 7 -8.85 5.01 8.42
C GLY A 7 -7.93 3.87 8.89
N THR A 8 -8.15 3.42 10.13
CA THR A 8 -7.29 2.48 10.87
C THR A 8 -7.84 1.06 10.94
N ASN A 9 -8.84 0.72 10.12
CA ASN A 9 -9.30 -0.65 9.96
C ASN A 9 -9.75 -0.93 8.51
N PRO A 10 -9.89 -2.21 8.11
CA PRO A 10 -10.20 -2.57 6.73
C PRO A 10 -11.58 -2.11 6.23
N GLY A 11 -12.52 -1.80 7.12
CA GLY A 11 -13.87 -1.35 6.77
C GLY A 11 -13.98 0.16 6.53
N MET A 12 -12.96 0.94 6.90
CA MET A 12 -12.91 2.39 6.67
C MET A 12 -12.36 2.69 5.28
N VAL A 13 -13.20 2.50 4.26
CA VAL A 13 -12.85 2.62 2.83
C VAL A 13 -13.61 3.72 2.12
N VAL A 14 -13.01 4.25 1.05
CA VAL A 14 -13.65 5.09 0.04
C VAL A 14 -13.14 4.70 -1.35
N ASP A 15 -13.86 5.14 -2.37
CA ASP A 15 -13.33 5.14 -3.74
C ASP A 15 -12.08 6.02 -3.81
N VAL A 16 -11.08 5.61 -4.60
CA VAL A 16 -9.85 6.39 -4.81
C VAL A 16 -10.12 7.75 -5.49
N THR A 17 -11.22 7.85 -6.23
CA THR A 17 -11.70 9.13 -6.81
C THR A 17 -12.49 9.98 -5.81
N GLY A 18 -12.69 9.49 -4.59
CA GLY A 18 -13.40 10.16 -3.51
C GLY A 18 -12.50 11.07 -2.65
N ARG A 19 -13.04 11.43 -1.49
CA ARG A 19 -12.40 12.31 -0.52
C ARG A 19 -12.36 11.65 0.86
N VAL A 20 -11.42 12.08 1.70
CA VAL A 20 -11.41 11.77 3.13
C VAL A 20 -12.75 12.19 3.73
N PRO A 21 -13.46 11.30 4.44
CA PRO A 21 -14.81 11.59 4.89
C PRO A 21 -14.84 12.59 6.05
N GLU A 22 -15.98 13.26 6.20
CA GLU A 22 -16.26 14.12 7.35
C GLU A 22 -16.67 13.29 8.58
N PRO A 23 -16.22 13.68 9.78
CA PRO A 23 -16.74 13.13 11.03
C PRO A 23 -18.27 13.23 11.11
N GLY A 24 -18.92 12.10 11.39
CA GLY A 24 -20.39 12.00 11.48
C GLY A 24 -21.10 11.71 10.15
N GLN A 25 -20.37 11.58 9.03
CA GLN A 25 -20.93 11.19 7.73
C GLN A 25 -20.59 9.76 7.31
N VAL A 26 -19.88 8.99 8.13
CA VAL A 26 -19.49 7.61 7.81
C VAL A 26 -20.48 6.62 8.43
N PRO A 27 -21.28 5.89 7.63
CA PRO A 27 -22.21 4.90 8.16
C PRO A 27 -21.50 3.80 8.94
N GLY A 28 -22.08 3.40 10.08
CA GLY A 28 -21.54 2.32 10.92
C GLY A 28 -20.40 2.72 11.86
N TYR A 29 -19.96 3.98 11.85
CA TYR A 29 -18.92 4.48 12.77
C TYR A 29 -19.42 5.71 13.52
N SER A 30 -19.05 5.84 14.80
CA SER A 30 -19.36 7.05 15.55
C SER A 30 -18.49 8.22 15.08
N ARG A 31 -18.94 9.46 15.31
CA ARG A 31 -18.15 10.67 15.03
C ARG A 31 -16.75 10.58 15.66
N ARG A 32 -16.66 10.10 16.91
CA ARG A 32 -15.42 9.97 17.67
C ARG A 32 -14.46 8.97 17.04
N ASP A 33 -14.96 7.82 16.57
CA ASP A 33 -14.12 6.80 15.92
C ASP A 33 -13.48 7.35 14.63
N VAL A 34 -14.26 8.11 13.85
CA VAL A 34 -13.77 8.77 12.64
C VAL A 34 -12.72 9.83 13.00
N GLU A 35 -12.97 10.69 13.98
CA GLU A 35 -12.01 11.71 14.43
C GLU A 35 -10.68 11.09 14.89
N GLN A 36 -10.73 9.99 15.65
CA GLN A 36 -9.53 9.28 16.10
C GLN A 36 -8.75 8.66 14.92
N ALA A 37 -9.46 7.98 14.02
CA ALA A 37 -8.83 7.40 12.83
C ALA A 37 -8.17 8.46 11.95
N LEU A 38 -8.84 9.60 11.71
CA LEU A 38 -8.29 10.71 10.92
C LEU A 38 -7.08 11.35 11.60
N ALA A 39 -7.13 11.54 12.92
CA ALA A 39 -6.01 12.07 13.70
C ALA A 39 -4.79 11.14 13.60
N TYR A 40 -4.97 9.84 13.79
CA TYR A 40 -3.90 8.84 13.63
C TYR A 40 -3.31 8.87 12.21
N MET A 41 -4.20 8.80 11.22
CA MET A 41 -3.84 8.78 9.81
C MET A 41 -3.30 10.13 9.32
N GLY A 42 -3.36 11.20 10.13
CA GLY A 42 -2.94 12.54 9.75
C GLY A 42 -3.65 13.03 8.50
N LEU A 43 -4.97 12.81 8.41
CA LEU A 43 -5.79 13.20 7.27
C LEU A 43 -6.75 14.31 7.65
N SER A 44 -6.89 15.29 6.77
CA SER A 44 -7.91 16.33 6.89
C SER A 44 -9.17 15.94 6.09
N PRO A 45 -10.38 16.07 6.65
CA PRO A 45 -11.62 15.84 5.91
C PRO A 45 -11.67 16.64 4.60
N GLY A 46 -12.36 16.08 3.60
CA GLY A 46 -12.50 16.69 2.28
C GLY A 46 -11.26 16.59 1.39
N THR A 47 -10.10 16.17 1.90
CA THR A 47 -8.89 15.96 1.09
C THR A 47 -9.16 14.90 0.01
N PRO A 48 -8.90 15.17 -1.28
CA PRO A 48 -8.97 14.15 -2.33
C PRO A 48 -8.03 12.98 -2.02
N MET A 49 -8.50 11.74 -2.15
CA MET A 49 -7.64 10.58 -1.90
C MET A 49 -6.42 10.58 -2.82
N THR A 50 -6.59 11.01 -4.07
CA THR A 50 -5.50 11.13 -5.04
C THR A 50 -4.48 12.22 -4.74
N SER A 51 -4.70 13.11 -3.78
CA SER A 51 -3.71 14.13 -3.40
C SER A 51 -2.89 13.74 -2.17
N ILE A 52 -3.12 12.55 -1.60
CA ILE A 52 -2.42 12.09 -0.39
C ILE A 52 -1.10 11.44 -0.82
N PRO A 53 0.06 12.00 -0.45
CA PRO A 53 1.37 11.45 -0.78
C PRO A 53 1.67 10.21 0.07
N VAL A 54 2.52 9.32 -0.44
CA VAL A 54 3.03 8.16 0.30
C VAL A 54 4.54 8.21 0.45
N ASP A 55 5.06 7.60 1.52
CA ASP A 55 6.49 7.48 1.79
C ASP A 55 6.99 6.06 1.51
N THR A 56 6.11 5.07 1.67
CA THR A 56 6.44 3.66 1.48
C THR A 56 5.35 2.95 0.70
N VAL A 57 5.74 1.98 -0.13
CA VAL A 57 4.83 1.02 -0.76
C VAL A 57 5.26 -0.38 -0.41
N PHE A 58 4.28 -1.21 -0.03
CA PHE A 58 4.50 -2.61 0.31
C PHE A 58 3.64 -3.51 -0.56
N ILE A 59 4.31 -4.25 -1.45
CA ILE A 59 3.71 -5.27 -2.30
C ILE A 59 4.12 -6.63 -1.73
N GLY A 60 3.25 -7.22 -0.94
CA GLY A 60 3.60 -8.41 -0.18
C GLY A 60 2.45 -9.03 0.59
N SER A 61 2.84 -9.89 1.54
CA SER A 61 1.98 -10.74 2.40
C SER A 61 1.42 -11.98 1.71
N CYS A 62 1.05 -12.98 2.53
CA CYS A 62 0.37 -14.19 2.05
C CYS A 62 -0.98 -13.91 1.36
N THR A 63 -1.54 -12.69 1.50
CA THR A 63 -2.83 -12.34 0.91
C THR A 63 -2.72 -11.91 -0.56
N ASN A 64 -1.73 -11.06 -0.89
CA ASN A 64 -1.65 -10.40 -2.20
C ASN A 64 -0.23 -10.40 -2.80
N ALA A 65 0.50 -11.49 -2.59
CA ALA A 65 1.79 -11.75 -3.22
C ALA A 65 1.83 -13.14 -3.85
N ARG A 66 0.75 -13.53 -4.53
CA ARG A 66 0.72 -14.67 -5.44
C ARG A 66 1.46 -14.31 -6.73
N ILE A 67 1.81 -15.29 -7.56
CA ILE A 67 2.53 -15.00 -8.80
C ILE A 67 1.73 -14.06 -9.72
N GLU A 68 0.40 -14.19 -9.76
CA GLU A 68 -0.48 -13.30 -10.53
C GLU A 68 -0.41 -11.84 -10.02
N ASP A 69 -0.38 -11.65 -8.69
CA ASP A 69 -0.26 -10.33 -8.08
C ASP A 69 1.07 -9.66 -8.45
N LEU A 70 2.17 -10.42 -8.39
CA LEU A 70 3.49 -9.94 -8.77
C LEU A 70 3.56 -9.60 -10.27
N ARG A 71 2.96 -10.43 -11.14
CA ARG A 71 2.85 -10.13 -12.58
C ARG A 71 2.03 -8.88 -12.86
N ILE A 72 0.99 -8.61 -12.08
CA ILE A 72 0.19 -7.37 -12.20
C ILE A 72 1.05 -6.16 -11.82
N ALA A 73 1.73 -6.22 -10.66
CA ALA A 73 2.61 -5.13 -10.22
C ALA A 73 3.78 -4.89 -11.19
N ALA A 74 4.43 -5.96 -11.65
CA ALA A 74 5.55 -5.87 -12.59
C ALA A 74 5.14 -5.25 -13.93
N ARG A 75 3.93 -5.54 -14.44
CA ARG A 75 3.40 -4.90 -15.66
C ARG A 75 3.30 -3.39 -15.52
N VAL A 76 2.87 -2.90 -14.35
CA VAL A 76 2.79 -1.46 -14.09
C VAL A 76 4.20 -0.84 -13.97
N LEU A 77 5.14 -1.54 -13.34
CA LEU A 77 6.49 -1.02 -13.07
C LEU A 77 7.44 -1.12 -14.26
N LYS A 78 7.21 -2.04 -15.20
CA LYS A 78 8.09 -2.28 -16.35
C LYS A 78 8.35 -0.99 -17.14
N GLY A 79 9.61 -0.56 -17.17
CA GLY A 79 10.06 0.64 -17.88
C GLY A 79 9.72 1.96 -17.18
N ARG A 80 9.22 1.92 -15.94
CA ARG A 80 8.95 3.07 -15.08
C ARG A 80 9.90 3.06 -13.89
N GLN A 81 10.14 4.22 -13.29
CA GLN A 81 10.92 4.35 -12.05
C GLN A 81 9.98 4.73 -10.91
N VAL A 82 10.23 4.19 -9.72
CA VAL A 82 9.53 4.62 -8.51
C VAL A 82 9.89 6.07 -8.17
N ALA A 83 8.97 6.80 -7.56
CA ALA A 83 9.22 8.17 -7.14
C ALA A 83 10.40 8.23 -6.16
N ALA A 84 11.28 9.24 -6.31
CA ALA A 84 12.57 9.29 -5.62
C ALA A 84 12.47 9.29 -4.08
N ASN A 85 11.34 9.75 -3.54
CA ASN A 85 11.05 9.81 -2.11
C ASN A 85 10.24 8.61 -1.61
N VAL A 86 9.98 7.60 -2.44
CA VAL A 86 9.16 6.44 -2.08
C VAL A 86 10.02 5.20 -1.95
N ARG A 87 10.02 4.60 -0.76
CA ARG A 87 10.63 3.29 -0.51
C ARG A 87 9.66 2.19 -0.92
N VAL A 88 10.09 1.23 -1.75
CA VAL A 88 9.19 0.17 -2.25
C VAL A 88 9.74 -1.20 -1.89
N LEU A 89 8.98 -1.96 -1.10
CA LEU A 89 9.30 -3.32 -0.71
C LEU A 89 8.43 -4.31 -1.50
N VAL A 90 9.06 -5.29 -2.15
CA VAL A 90 8.35 -6.38 -2.84
C VAL A 90 8.71 -7.71 -2.19
N VAL A 91 7.73 -8.38 -1.60
CA VAL A 91 7.89 -9.57 -0.75
C VAL A 91 7.03 -10.71 -1.29
N PRO A 92 7.61 -11.74 -1.92
CA PRO A 92 6.85 -12.90 -2.41
C PRO A 92 6.12 -13.62 -1.28
N GLY A 93 4.92 -14.15 -1.57
CA GLY A 93 4.09 -14.83 -0.57
C GLY A 93 4.64 -16.18 -0.09
N SER A 94 5.54 -16.80 -0.86
CA SER A 94 6.22 -18.05 -0.50
C SER A 94 7.53 -18.20 -1.28
N GLN A 95 8.38 -19.14 -0.86
CA GLN A 95 9.62 -19.48 -1.59
C GLN A 95 9.34 -20.02 -3.00
N GLN A 96 8.24 -20.77 -3.18
CA GLN A 96 7.83 -21.24 -4.50
C GLN A 96 7.43 -20.09 -5.42
N VAL A 97 6.65 -19.13 -4.92
CA VAL A 97 6.29 -17.93 -5.71
C VAL A 97 7.51 -17.09 -6.02
N ARG A 98 8.46 -16.97 -5.08
CA ARG A 98 9.73 -16.29 -5.33
C ARG A 98 10.51 -16.94 -6.46
N ALA A 99 10.76 -18.25 -6.37
CA ALA A 99 11.52 -18.98 -7.38
C ALA A 99 10.85 -18.88 -8.77
N GLN A 100 9.52 -18.94 -8.81
CA GLN A 100 8.76 -18.74 -10.04
C GLN A 100 8.90 -17.30 -10.58
N ALA A 101 8.78 -16.28 -9.73
CA ALA A 101 8.93 -14.89 -10.12
C ALA A 101 10.34 -14.59 -10.66
N GLU A 102 11.38 -15.18 -10.07
CA GLU A 102 12.77 -15.09 -10.52
C GLU A 102 12.97 -15.81 -11.86
N ALA A 103 12.39 -17.01 -12.04
CA ALA A 103 12.41 -17.73 -13.31
C ALA A 103 11.70 -16.96 -14.45
N GLU A 104 10.69 -16.15 -14.12
CA GLU A 104 9.99 -15.26 -15.05
C GLU A 104 10.67 -13.89 -15.22
N GLY A 105 11.74 -13.61 -14.47
CA GLY A 105 12.48 -12.34 -14.50
C GLY A 105 11.73 -11.15 -13.89
N LEU A 106 10.72 -11.39 -13.05
CA LEU A 106 9.94 -10.33 -12.40
C LEU A 106 10.78 -9.57 -11.36
N ASP A 107 11.69 -10.26 -10.67
CA ASP A 107 12.64 -9.68 -9.72
C ASP A 107 13.51 -8.59 -10.39
N ALA A 108 13.99 -8.86 -11.61
CA ALA A 108 14.75 -7.91 -12.40
C ALA A 108 13.90 -6.69 -12.80
N VAL A 109 12.61 -6.86 -13.10
CA VAL A 109 11.70 -5.74 -13.38
C VAL A 109 11.53 -4.86 -12.14
N PHE A 110 11.33 -5.46 -10.96
CA PHE A 110 11.20 -4.73 -9.71
C PHE A 110 12.50 -3.98 -9.37
N ALA A 111 13.65 -4.65 -9.44
CA ALA A 111 14.95 -4.04 -9.16
C ALA A 111 15.27 -2.89 -10.12
N ALA A 112 15.01 -3.07 -11.43
CA ALA A 112 15.23 -2.04 -12.44
C ALA A 112 14.36 -0.79 -12.24
N SER A 113 13.21 -0.95 -11.59
CA SER A 113 12.28 0.16 -11.26
C SER A 113 12.64 0.86 -9.95
N GLY A 114 13.67 0.40 -9.23
CA GLY A 114 14.08 0.93 -7.92
C GLY A 114 13.40 0.27 -6.71
N CYS A 115 12.72 -0.86 -6.90
CA CYS A 115 12.12 -1.60 -5.79
C CYS A 115 13.13 -2.52 -5.08
N GLU A 116 12.95 -2.70 -3.78
CA GLU A 116 13.69 -3.67 -2.96
C GLU A 116 13.04 -5.05 -3.07
N TRP A 117 13.65 -5.95 -3.85
CA TRP A 117 13.24 -7.37 -3.92
C TRP A 117 13.66 -8.12 -2.65
N ARG A 118 12.70 -8.55 -1.84
CA ARG A 118 12.94 -9.18 -0.53
C ARG A 118 12.78 -10.70 -0.54
N GLN A 119 13.31 -11.35 0.49
CA GLN A 119 13.03 -12.76 0.79
C GLN A 119 11.56 -12.98 1.10
N SER A 120 11.03 -14.14 0.70
CA SER A 120 9.63 -14.47 1.00
C SER A 120 9.41 -14.57 2.50
N GLY A 121 8.30 -14.05 3.00
CA GLY A 121 7.96 -14.06 4.42
C GLY A 121 6.94 -13.00 4.81
N CYS A 122 6.68 -12.85 6.11
CA CYS A 122 5.71 -11.89 6.59
C CYS A 122 6.18 -10.43 6.42
N SER A 123 7.48 -10.14 6.53
CA SER A 123 8.08 -8.79 6.39
C SER A 123 7.21 -7.73 7.13
N MET A 124 6.95 -6.59 6.50
CA MET A 124 6.21 -5.47 7.07
C MET A 124 4.73 -5.81 7.35
N CYS A 125 4.16 -6.90 6.78
CA CYS A 125 2.79 -7.32 7.13
C CYS A 125 2.66 -7.73 8.61
N LEU A 126 3.76 -8.19 9.22
CA LEU A 126 3.84 -8.49 10.65
C LEU A 126 4.47 -7.34 11.46
N GLY A 127 5.43 -6.62 10.88
CA GLY A 127 6.08 -5.47 11.54
C GLY A 127 6.99 -5.86 12.73
N MET A 128 7.36 -7.13 12.88
CA MET A 128 8.26 -7.64 13.94
C MET A 128 9.69 -7.89 13.45
N ASN A 129 10.05 -7.31 12.31
CA ASN A 129 11.37 -7.40 11.68
C ASN A 129 11.84 -5.99 11.31
N PRO A 130 13.04 -5.82 10.74
CA PRO A 130 13.53 -4.48 10.37
C PRO A 130 12.69 -3.76 9.31
N ASP A 131 11.85 -4.46 8.54
CA ASP A 131 10.92 -3.82 7.61
C ASP A 131 9.73 -3.25 8.41
N GLN A 132 9.87 -1.99 8.83
CA GLN A 132 8.85 -1.23 9.55
C GLN A 132 8.74 0.20 9.03
N LEU A 133 7.53 0.76 9.20
CA LEU A 133 7.26 2.17 9.05
C LEU A 133 7.78 2.94 10.26
N LYS A 134 8.36 4.10 10.01
CA LYS A 134 8.68 5.07 11.05
C LYS A 134 7.43 5.85 11.46
N PRO A 135 7.40 6.43 12.67
CA PRO A 135 6.29 7.30 13.07
C PRO A 135 6.00 8.39 12.04
N GLY A 136 4.76 8.46 11.58
CA GLY A 136 4.30 9.43 10.59
C GLY A 136 4.44 9.00 9.13
N GLU A 137 5.26 7.99 8.81
CA GLU A 137 5.38 7.46 7.45
C GLU A 137 4.05 6.86 6.99
N ARG A 138 3.66 7.19 5.75
CA ARG A 138 2.45 6.70 5.10
C ARG A 138 2.78 5.60 4.10
N CYS A 139 2.04 4.50 4.22
CA CYS A 139 2.22 3.31 3.39
C CYS A 139 0.99 3.01 2.54
N ALA A 140 1.19 2.74 1.25
CA ALA A 140 0.25 1.98 0.43
C ALA A 140 0.64 0.48 0.50
N SER A 141 -0.22 -0.33 1.09
CA SER A 141 0.09 -1.72 1.47
C SER A 141 -0.90 -2.69 0.84
N THR A 142 -0.39 -3.77 0.26
CA THR A 142 -1.21 -4.90 -0.21
C THR A 142 -1.44 -5.94 0.90
N SER A 143 -1.24 -5.57 2.17
CA SER A 143 -1.63 -6.44 3.28
C SER A 143 -3.16 -6.45 3.47
N ASN A 144 -3.64 -7.20 4.46
CA ASN A 144 -5.07 -7.30 4.79
C ASN A 144 -5.47 -6.58 6.09
N ARG A 145 -4.52 -5.93 6.77
CA ARG A 145 -4.74 -5.32 8.09
C ARG A 145 -3.94 -4.03 8.22
N ASN A 146 -4.61 -2.96 8.64
CA ASN A 146 -4.03 -1.63 8.84
C ASN A 146 -4.37 -1.02 10.21
N PHE A 147 -4.57 -1.86 11.23
CA PHE A 147 -4.70 -1.40 12.61
C PHE A 147 -3.49 -0.57 13.04
N GLU A 148 -3.71 0.33 13.98
CA GLU A 148 -2.65 1.20 14.50
C GLU A 148 -1.44 0.37 14.98
N GLY A 149 -0.25 0.77 14.54
CA GLY A 149 1.00 0.09 14.90
C GLY A 149 1.28 -1.21 14.13
N ARG A 150 0.37 -1.67 13.26
CA ARG A 150 0.48 -2.98 12.62
C ARG A 150 1.75 -3.18 11.78
N GLN A 151 2.17 -2.13 11.07
CA GLN A 151 3.34 -2.14 10.19
C GLN A 151 4.52 -1.33 10.78
N GLY A 152 4.47 -1.01 12.07
CA GLY A 152 5.40 -0.11 12.76
C GLY A 152 4.65 0.92 13.60
N GLN A 153 5.18 1.25 14.79
CA GLN A 153 4.54 2.18 15.71
C GLN A 153 4.38 3.57 15.08
N GLY A 154 3.14 4.07 15.06
CA GLY A 154 2.80 5.37 14.45
C GLY A 154 2.84 5.40 12.92
N GLY A 155 3.02 4.26 12.26
CA GLY A 155 2.95 4.14 10.80
C GLY A 155 1.51 4.17 10.28
N ARG A 156 1.28 4.90 9.19
CA ARG A 156 -0.06 5.18 8.63
C ARG A 156 -0.31 4.31 7.41
N THR A 157 -1.04 3.22 7.59
CA THR A 157 -1.20 2.21 6.53
C THR A 157 -2.55 2.32 5.81
N HIS A 158 -2.48 2.34 4.49
CA HIS A 158 -3.63 2.25 3.58
C HIS A 158 -3.62 0.91 2.87
N LEU A 159 -4.73 0.20 2.87
CA LEU A 159 -4.88 -1.06 2.15
C LEU A 159 -5.30 -0.77 0.71
N VAL A 160 -4.56 -1.35 -0.24
CA VAL A 160 -4.77 -1.18 -1.68
C VAL A 160 -4.49 -2.48 -2.43
N SER A 161 -4.96 -2.58 -3.68
CA SER A 161 -4.62 -3.71 -4.55
C SER A 161 -3.15 -3.66 -5.02
N PRO A 162 -2.57 -4.79 -5.48
CA PRO A 162 -1.21 -4.81 -6.06
C PRO A 162 -0.99 -3.84 -7.21
N GLN A 163 -2.00 -3.70 -8.09
CA GLN A 163 -1.94 -2.75 -9.20
C GLN A 163 -1.87 -1.30 -8.70
N MET A 164 -2.68 -0.96 -7.68
CA MET A 164 -2.69 0.40 -7.11
C MET A 164 -1.42 0.69 -6.32
N ALA A 165 -0.89 -0.28 -5.58
CA ALA A 165 0.39 -0.16 -4.91
C ALA A 165 1.51 0.17 -5.92
N ALA A 166 1.62 -0.61 -7.01
CA ALA A 166 2.61 -0.39 -8.05
C ALA A 166 2.47 0.98 -8.75
N ALA A 167 1.24 1.38 -9.06
CA ALA A 167 0.96 2.69 -9.67
C ALA A 167 1.28 3.86 -8.70
N THR A 168 0.91 3.70 -7.42
CA THR A 168 1.20 4.66 -6.35
C THR A 168 2.71 4.79 -6.10
N ALA A 169 3.47 3.70 -6.25
CA ALA A 169 4.92 3.72 -6.12
C ALA A 169 5.60 4.61 -7.17
N VAL A 170 5.07 4.62 -8.40
CA VAL A 170 5.56 5.48 -9.47
C VAL A 170 5.08 6.93 -9.28
N ALA A 171 3.83 7.14 -8.88
CA ALA A 171 3.24 8.46 -8.74
C ALA A 171 3.67 9.23 -7.48
N GLY A 172 4.02 8.54 -6.40
CA GLY A 172 4.28 9.14 -5.09
C GLY A 172 3.02 9.51 -4.29
N HIS A 173 1.83 9.22 -4.81
CA HIS A 173 0.54 9.45 -4.18
C HIS A 173 -0.49 8.45 -4.71
N PHE A 174 -1.66 8.32 -4.06
CA PHE A 174 -2.69 7.41 -4.55
C PHE A 174 -3.21 7.81 -5.94
N VAL A 175 -3.54 6.82 -6.76
CA VAL A 175 -3.97 7.02 -8.15
C VAL A 175 -5.13 6.11 -8.52
N ASP A 176 -5.93 6.55 -9.49
CA ASP A 176 -6.92 5.70 -10.13
C ASP A 176 -6.25 4.77 -11.16
N ILE A 177 -6.13 3.49 -10.80
CA ILE A 177 -5.50 2.47 -11.65
C ILE A 177 -6.16 2.27 -13.01
N ARG A 178 -7.40 2.74 -13.22
CA ARG A 178 -8.05 2.69 -14.53
C ARG A 178 -7.37 3.60 -15.56
N MET A 179 -6.51 4.51 -15.09
CA MET A 179 -5.67 5.38 -15.91
C MET A 179 -4.26 4.80 -16.13
N TRP A 180 -3.96 3.62 -15.58
CA TRP A 180 -2.64 2.98 -15.59
C TRP A 180 -2.69 1.65 -16.36
N ASN A 181 -2.48 1.75 -17.67
CA ASN A 181 -2.24 0.62 -18.56
C ASN A 181 -0.73 0.38 -18.76
#